data_AF-A0A2V3I7Z3-F1
#
_entry.id   AF-A0A2V3I7Z3-F1
#
_cell.length_a   1.000
_cell.length_b   1.000
_cell.length_c   1.000
_cell.angle_alpha   90.00
_cell.angle_beta   90.00
_cell.angle_gamma   90.00
#
_symmetry.space_group_name_H-M   'P 1'
#
loop_
_entity.id
_entity.type
_entity.pdbx_description
1 polymer ?
#
loop_
_entity_poly.entity_id
_entity_poly.type
_entity_poly.pdbx_seq_one_letter_code
_entity_poly.pdbx_strand_id
1 'polypeptide(L)' 'ITDKISEIRIKDYNLASISGGSSALCEVTVKVEDAMGNSVSSKSIGEDIVITSVQAVIDGMNRLMIKKLLKQKKT' A
#
# COMPACT_ATOMS: atom_id res chain seq x y z
N ILE A 1 2.43 21.70 8.28
CA ILE A 1 3.16 20.84 7.30
C ILE A 1 2.43 19.51 7.08
N THR A 2 1.71 18.99 8.07
CA THR A 2 0.96 17.71 7.99
C THR A 2 -0.43 17.79 7.36
N ASP A 3 -1.08 18.96 7.25
CA ASP A 3 -2.44 19.11 6.66
C ASP A 3 -2.57 18.67 5.19
N LYS A 4 -1.46 18.49 4.45
CA LYS A 4 -1.50 18.11 3.02
C LYS A 4 -1.32 16.63 2.74
N ILE A 5 -0.96 15.83 3.75
CA ILE A 5 -1.11 14.38 3.61
C ILE A 5 -2.60 14.14 3.79
N SER A 6 -3.33 14.09 2.66
CA SER A 6 -4.74 13.67 2.66
C SER A 6 -4.88 12.48 3.59
N GLU A 7 -5.90 12.47 4.44
CA GLU A 7 -6.10 11.40 5.41
C GLU A 7 -6.16 10.06 4.64
N ILE A 8 -5.06 9.30 4.68
CA ILE A 8 -4.94 7.99 4.03
C ILE A 8 -5.13 6.97 5.12
N ARG A 9 -6.09 6.07 4.90
CA ARG A 9 -6.43 4.99 5.82
C ARG A 9 -6.12 3.65 5.16
N ILE A 10 -5.55 2.73 5.92
CA ILE A 10 -5.45 1.32 5.50
C ILE A 10 -6.82 0.69 5.76
N LYS A 11 -7.43 0.13 4.71
CA LYS A 11 -8.74 -0.55 4.78
C LYS A 11 -8.57 -2.04 5.00
N ASP A 12 -7.63 -2.65 4.26
CA ASP A 12 -7.34 -4.07 4.32
C ASP A 12 -5.82 -4.26 4.45
N TYR A 13 -5.41 -5.19 5.31
CA TYR A 13 -4.04 -5.67 5.43
C TYR A 13 -4.08 -7.19 5.46
N ASN A 14 -3.42 -7.83 4.51
CA ASN A 14 -3.33 -9.28 4.39
C ASN A 14 -1.88 -9.72 4.28
N LEU A 15 -1.53 -10.77 5.01
CA LEU A 15 -0.21 -11.39 4.98
C LEU A 15 -0.36 -12.87 4.66
N ALA A 16 0.37 -13.35 3.66
CA ALA A 16 0.39 -14.74 3.24
C ALA A 16 1.83 -15.24 3.13
N SER A 17 2.09 -16.48 3.54
CA SER A 17 3.36 -17.14 3.26
C SER A 17 3.34 -17.71 1.84
N ILE A 18 4.35 -17.43 1.04
CA ILE A 18 4.57 -18.07 -0.26
C ILE A 18 5.34 -19.38 -0.07
N SER A 19 6.34 -19.38 0.81
CA SER A 19 7.17 -20.54 1.11
C SER A 19 7.36 -20.72 2.63
N GLY A 20 7.79 -21.91 3.05
CA GLY A 20 8.10 -22.24 4.45
C GLY A 20 9.59 -22.57 4.65
N GLY A 21 10.03 -22.53 5.90
CA GLY A 21 11.43 -22.75 6.30
C GLY A 21 12.09 -21.49 6.85
N SER A 22 13.40 -21.55 7.14
CA SER A 22 14.13 -20.44 7.78
C SER A 22 14.23 -19.17 6.91
N SER A 23 14.07 -19.30 5.59
CA SER A 23 14.05 -18.21 4.61
C SER A 23 12.69 -18.11 3.93
N ALA A 24 11.62 -18.25 4.72
CA ALA A 24 10.25 -18.18 4.23
C ALA A 24 9.99 -16.82 3.56
N LEU A 25 9.40 -16.86 2.36
CA LEU A 25 9.01 -15.67 1.62
C LEU A 25 7.57 -15.30 2.00
N CYS A 26 7.34 -14.05 2.40
CA CYS A 26 6.01 -13.53 2.69
C CYS A 26 5.51 -12.62 1.57
N GLU A 27 4.21 -12.63 1.37
CA GLU A 27 3.47 -11.69 0.55
C GLU A 27 2.62 -10.81 1.47
N VAL A 28 2.74 -9.50 1.32
CA VAL A 28 1.90 -8.53 2.03
C VAL A 28 1.08 -7.77 1.00
N THR A 29 -0.24 -7.78 1.18
CA THR A 29 -1.20 -7.03 0.37
C THR A 29 -1.89 -5.99 1.24
N VAL A 30 -1.89 -4.73 0.79
CA VAL A 30 -2.50 -3.61 1.51
C VAL A 30 -3.50 -2.90 0.60
N LYS A 31 -4.66 -2.56 1.12
CA LYS A 31 -5.58 -1.62 0.48
C LYS A 31 -5.57 -0.30 1.23
N VAL A 32 -5.23 0.77 0.53
CA VAL A 32 -5.26 2.14 1.06
C VAL A 32 -6.38 2.95 0.43
N GLU A 33 -6.98 3.83 1.21
CA GLU A 33 -8.10 4.69 0.83
C GLU A 33 -7.84 6.13 1.29
N ASP A 34 -8.09 7.11 0.44
CA ASP A 34 -8.08 8.52 0.84
C ASP A 34 -9.44 8.98 1.38
N ALA A 35 -9.46 10.14 2.05
CA ALA A 35 -10.68 10.80 2.51
C ALA A 35 -11.72 11.10 1.41
N MET A 36 -11.34 11.05 0.13
CA MET A 36 -12.25 11.25 -1.01
C MET A 36 -12.85 9.93 -1.52
N GLY A 37 -12.58 8.82 -0.84
CA GLY A 37 -13.07 7.48 -1.21
C GLY A 37 -12.31 6.84 -2.36
N ASN A 38 -11.17 7.40 -2.80
CA ASN A 38 -10.31 6.71 -3.76
C ASN A 38 -9.55 5.61 -3.04
N SER A 39 -9.72 4.37 -3.48
CA SER A 39 -8.93 3.24 -2.99
C SER A 39 -8.00 2.68 -4.06
N VAL A 40 -6.88 2.13 -3.60
CA VAL A 40 -5.93 1.33 -4.40
C VAL A 40 -5.41 0.17 -3.55
N SER A 41 -5.12 -0.95 -4.22
CA SER A 41 -4.42 -2.07 -3.60
C SER A 41 -2.97 -2.10 -4.07
N SER A 42 -2.08 -2.46 -3.17
CA SER A 42 -0.65 -2.68 -3.38
C SER A 42 -0.22 -4.02 -2.79
N LYS A 43 0.89 -4.55 -3.29
CA LYS A 43 1.44 -5.84 -2.90
C LYS A 43 2.96 -5.77 -2.89
N SER A 44 3.58 -6.38 -1.88
CA SER A 44 5.02 -6.56 -1.80
C SER A 44 5.36 -7.96 -1.35
N ILE A 45 6.54 -8.44 -1.73
CA ILE A 45 7.02 -9.78 -1.43
C ILE A 45 8.44 -9.66 -0.87
N GLY A 46 8.73 -10.37 0.22
CA GLY A 46 10.06 -10.35 0.83
C GLY A 46 10.19 -11.34 1.98
N GLU A 47 11.42 -11.54 2.45
CA GLU A 47 11.73 -12.44 3.58
C GLU A 47 11.42 -11.77 4.93
N ASP A 48 11.64 -10.46 5.03
CA ASP A 48 11.34 -9.67 6.22
C ASP A 48 9.92 -9.12 6.15
N ILE A 49 9.05 -9.61 7.04
CA ILE A 49 7.65 -9.22 7.13
C ILE A 49 7.47 -7.71 7.37
N VAL A 50 8.31 -7.09 8.20
CA VAL A 50 8.18 -5.69 8.60
C VAL A 50 8.56 -4.79 7.43
N ILE A 51 9.72 -5.04 6.82
CA ILE A 51 10.18 -4.29 5.65
C ILE A 51 9.20 -4.45 4.50
N THR A 52 8.74 -5.68 4.24
CA THR A 52 7.77 -5.97 3.18
C THR A 52 6.45 -5.24 3.40
N SER A 53 6.00 -5.15 4.66
CA SER A 53 4.78 -4.41 5.01
C SER A 53 4.92 -2.91 4.75
N VAL A 54 6.05 -2.31 5.13
CA VAL A 54 6.32 -0.89 4.89
C VAL A 54 6.40 -0.60 3.39
N GLN A 55 7.06 -1.47 2.62
CA GLN A 55 7.11 -1.36 1.16
C GLN A 55 5.71 -1.39 0.54
N ALA A 56 4.84 -2.32 0.98
CA ALA A 56 3.49 -2.41 0.46
C ALA A 56 2.66 -1.15 0.74
N VAL A 57 2.82 -0.54 1.93
CA VAL A 57 2.14 0.72 2.28
C VAL A 57 2.65 1.87 1.42
N ILE A 58 3.97 2.03 1.27
CA ILE A 58 4.58 3.09 0.45
C ILE A 58 4.10 2.97 -1.00
N ASP A 59 4.10 1.76 -1.56
CA ASP A 59 3.60 1.49 -2.91
C ASP A 59 2.11 1.85 -3.05
N GLY A 60 1.30 1.54 -2.04
CA GLY A 60 -0.11 1.92 -2.00
C GLY A 60 -0.29 3.42 -2.03
N MET A 61 0.45 4.15 -1.19
CA MET A 61 0.41 5.61 -1.12
C MET A 61 0.84 6.25 -2.45
N ASN A 62 1.93 5.78 -3.05
CA ASN A 62 2.42 6.27 -4.34
C ASN A 62 1.39 6.08 -5.45
N ARG A 63 0.79 4.88 -5.54
CA ARG A 63 -0.27 4.58 -6.51
C ARG A 63 -1.50 5.48 -6.31
N LEU A 64 -1.87 5.74 -5.05
CA LEU A 64 -3.01 6.59 -4.72
C LEU A 64 -2.75 8.05 -5.13
N MET A 65 -1.56 8.58 -4.86
CA MET A 65 -1.14 9.92 -5.28
C MET A 65 -1.13 10.07 -6.79
N ILE A 66 -0.55 9.11 -7.52
CA ILE A 66 -0.55 9.12 -9.00
C ILE A 66 -1.98 9.12 -9.55
N LYS A 67 -2.86 8.27 -9.01
CA LYS A 67 -4.28 8.22 -9.41
C LYS A 67 -4.97 9.57 -9.19
N LYS A 68 -4.68 10.25 -8.08
CA LYS A 68 -5.20 11.59 -7.77
C LYS A 68 -4.67 12.66 -8.73
N LEU A 69 -3.39 12.60 -9.10
CA LEU A 69 -2.78 13.52 -10.08
C LEU A 69 -3.36 13.32 -11.48
N LEU A 70 -3.56 12.07 -11.90
CA LEU A 70 -4.15 11.74 -13.21
C LEU A 70 -5.62 12.19 -13.31
N LYS A 71 -6.40 12.09 -12.23
CA LYS A 71 -7.77 12.63 -12.20
C LYS A 71 -7.79 14.16 -12.37
N GLN A 72 -6.89 14.88 -11.70
CA GLN A 72 -6.80 16.34 -11.79
C GLN A 72 -6.39 16.82 -13.19
N LYS A 73 -5.49 16.12 -13.89
CA LYS A 73 -5.09 16.47 -15.27
C LYS A 73 -6.18 16.26 -16.32
N LYS A 74 -7.20 15.47 -16.01
CA LYS A 74 -8.28 15.10 -16.94
C LYS A 74 -9.52 16.00 -16.80
N THR A 75 -9.49 16.89 -15.81
CA THR A 75 -10.50 17.93 -15.55
C THR A 75 -9.92 19.26 -16.01
#